data_AF-Q8EGZ6-F1
#
_entry.id   AF-Q8EGZ6-F1
#
_cell.length_a   1.000
_cell.length_b   1.000
_cell.length_c   1.000
_cell.angle_alpha   90.00
_cell.angle_beta   90.00
_cell.angle_gamma   90.00
#
_symmetry.space_group_name_H-M   'P 1'
#
loop_
_entity.id
_entity.type
_entity.pdbx_description
1 polymer ?
#
loop_
_entity_poly.entity_id
_entity_poly.type
_entity_poly.pdbx_seq_one_letter_code
_entity_poly.pdbx_strand_id
1 'polypeptide(L)'
;MQKIVVLSDVKLNTSVDEVILHLLQENKPVLISAPVSKNIWAVYERDIHITHLIKYQTRDHVIQRKVSRDKFKRSELFKFASLVENVEYLRLSNDDLIKLIRNGIVSLRFVSELYLNAESLELELMSGEQYIEKYETPINAKDLRINSQSDFYDYKYNIKFFFTRKSFRFLSNTHFIVNELEDLPTKIDSVYVFERDILSFVNQDFEREIDIPDIPETSPYYVKDFLSNKSDLDQLSILGFRYYWGKTANPPKVKGLVELIMNQLGYAPKKAEAAAFFLNPNPDGLCGKDKTIADGCQFPYLTYCLERFWDDQEKFDKNITSKIKDFLVTEGFSVDNAKYAELFLRPSKFLRGPKKRI
;
A
#
# COMPACT_ATOMS: atom_id res chain seq x y z
N MET A 1 7.76 6.22 0.86
CA MET A 1 7.09 6.24 -0.45
C MET A 1 6.68 4.82 -0.82
N GLN A 2 5.42 4.55 -1.13
CA GLN A 2 4.99 3.19 -1.51
C GLN A 2 5.47 2.89 -2.92
N LYS A 3 6.29 1.85 -3.09
CA LYS A 3 6.85 1.46 -4.38
C LYS A 3 5.75 0.87 -5.27
N ILE A 4 5.60 1.42 -6.47
CA ILE A 4 4.71 0.91 -7.52
C ILE A 4 5.57 0.17 -8.54
N VAL A 5 5.11 -1.00 -8.98
CA VAL A 5 5.81 -1.86 -9.93
C VAL A 5 4.88 -2.27 -11.06
N VAL A 6 5.42 -2.48 -12.26
CA VAL A 6 4.68 -3.11 -13.36
C VAL A 6 4.54 -4.59 -13.03
N LEU A 7 3.32 -5.11 -13.01
CA LEU A 7 3.04 -6.47 -12.55
C LEU A 7 3.72 -7.54 -13.43
N SER A 8 3.86 -7.27 -14.72
CA SER A 8 4.54 -8.16 -15.68
C SER A 8 6.07 -8.22 -15.52
N ASP A 9 6.68 -7.20 -14.91
CA ASP A 9 8.11 -7.17 -14.62
C ASP A 9 8.48 -7.94 -13.34
N VAL A 10 7.48 -8.32 -12.54
CA VAL A 10 7.66 -9.05 -11.29
C VAL A 10 7.67 -10.55 -11.56
N LYS A 11 8.65 -11.26 -11.00
CA LYS A 11 8.65 -12.73 -11.01
C LYS A 11 7.61 -13.23 -10.01
N LEU A 12 6.42 -13.57 -10.50
CA LEU A 12 5.32 -14.06 -9.66
C LEU A 12 5.39 -15.58 -9.48
N ASN A 13 5.02 -16.06 -8.30
CA ASN A 13 4.84 -17.48 -7.98
C ASN A 13 3.50 -18.05 -8.49
N THR A 14 2.65 -17.19 -9.04
CA THR A 14 1.38 -17.53 -9.66
C THR A 14 1.14 -16.70 -10.94
N SER A 15 0.02 -16.94 -11.64
CA SER A 15 -0.40 -16.18 -12.81
C SER A 15 -0.79 -14.75 -12.47
N VAL A 16 -0.61 -13.83 -13.43
CA VAL A 16 -1.02 -12.43 -13.32
C VAL A 16 -2.52 -12.31 -13.01
N ASP A 17 -3.34 -13.14 -13.65
CA ASP A 17 -4.79 -13.18 -13.48
C ASP A 17 -5.20 -13.50 -12.03
N GLU A 18 -4.51 -14.45 -11.39
CA GLU A 18 -4.74 -14.80 -9.99
C GLU A 18 -4.37 -13.66 -9.04
N VAL A 19 -3.27 -12.96 -9.30
CA VAL A 19 -2.88 -11.78 -8.50
C VAL A 19 -3.92 -10.68 -8.64
N ILE A 20 -4.36 -10.36 -9.86
CA ILE A 20 -5.38 -9.32 -10.09
C ILE A 20 -6.71 -9.72 -9.45
N LEU A 21 -7.10 -10.99 -9.53
CA LEU A 21 -8.31 -11.50 -8.89
C LEU A 21 -8.25 -11.36 -7.36
N HIS A 22 -7.10 -11.64 -6.74
CA HIS A 22 -6.90 -11.44 -5.32
C HIS A 22 -6.98 -9.96 -4.93
N LEU A 23 -6.30 -9.08 -5.67
CA LEU A 23 -6.34 -7.64 -5.44
C LEU A 23 -7.78 -7.10 -5.56
N LEU A 24 -8.56 -7.60 -6.52
CA LEU A 24 -9.97 -7.28 -6.67
C LEU A 24 -10.80 -7.70 -5.44
N GLN A 25 -10.59 -8.92 -4.92
CA GLN A 25 -11.29 -9.43 -3.74
C GLN A 25 -10.99 -8.63 -2.48
N GLU A 26 -9.73 -8.19 -2.31
CA GLU A 26 -9.26 -7.38 -1.19
C GLU A 26 -9.49 -5.86 -1.39
N ASN A 27 -10.18 -5.47 -2.48
CA ASN A 27 -10.43 -4.08 -2.86
C ASN A 27 -9.13 -3.22 -2.95
N LYS A 28 -8.04 -3.84 -3.39
CA LYS A 28 -6.74 -3.20 -3.58
C LYS A 28 -6.68 -2.51 -4.95
N PRO A 29 -5.99 -1.36 -5.04
CA PRO A 29 -5.91 -0.61 -6.29
C PRO A 29 -5.03 -1.33 -7.31
N VAL A 30 -5.55 -1.48 -8.53
CA VAL A 30 -4.80 -1.88 -9.71
C VAL A 30 -4.80 -0.69 -10.66
N LEU A 31 -3.61 -0.34 -11.13
CA LEU A 31 -3.34 0.94 -11.74
C LEU A 31 -2.86 0.78 -13.18
N ILE A 32 -2.97 1.87 -13.93
CA ILE A 32 -2.33 2.02 -15.24
C ILE A 32 -1.65 3.38 -15.32
N SER A 33 -0.55 3.47 -16.06
CA SER A 33 0.11 4.76 -16.30
C SER A 33 -0.81 5.70 -17.07
N ALA A 34 -0.83 6.97 -16.66
CA ALA A 34 -1.49 8.02 -17.39
C ALA A 34 -0.84 8.18 -18.78
N PRO A 35 -1.63 8.15 -19.87
CA PRO A 35 -1.10 8.26 -21.23
C PRO A 35 -0.61 9.69 -21.53
N VAL A 36 0.69 9.84 -21.83
CA VAL A 36 1.32 11.14 -22.17
C VAL A 36 0.66 11.81 -23.40
N SER A 37 0.10 11.02 -24.32
CA SER A 37 -0.52 11.50 -25.55
C SER A 37 -1.98 11.97 -25.39
N LYS A 38 -2.54 11.91 -24.18
CA LYS A 38 -3.94 12.29 -23.92
C LYS A 38 -4.05 13.35 -22.84
N ASN A 39 -5.17 14.06 -22.88
CA ASN A 39 -5.62 14.92 -21.79
C ASN A 39 -6.67 14.16 -20.96
N ILE A 40 -6.66 14.40 -19.65
CA ILE A 40 -7.61 13.84 -18.70
C ILE A 40 -8.47 14.97 -18.18
N TRP A 41 -9.78 14.82 -18.27
CA TRP A 41 -10.73 15.88 -17.94
C TRP A 41 -11.72 15.39 -16.90
N ALA A 42 -12.02 16.22 -15.90
CA ALA A 42 -13.04 15.96 -14.90
C ALA A 42 -14.41 16.50 -15.35
N VAL A 43 -15.45 15.67 -15.24
CA VAL A 43 -16.84 16.03 -15.54
C VAL A 43 -17.82 15.40 -14.55
N TYR A 44 -18.94 16.07 -14.29
CA TYR A 44 -19.96 15.63 -13.34
C TYR A 44 -21.00 14.75 -14.02
N GLU A 45 -21.03 13.47 -13.71
CA GLU A 45 -22.16 12.59 -14.02
C GLU A 45 -23.37 12.95 -13.16
N ARG A 46 -24.53 13.15 -13.80
CA ARG A 46 -25.80 13.33 -13.11
C ARG A 46 -26.38 11.97 -12.77
N ASP A 47 -26.67 11.75 -11.50
CA ASP A 47 -27.38 10.57 -11.04
C ASP A 47 -28.83 10.60 -11.55
N ILE A 48 -29.27 9.51 -12.19
CA ILE A 48 -30.62 9.39 -12.77
C ILE A 48 -31.64 8.97 -11.69
N HIS A 49 -31.18 8.54 -10.51
CA HIS A 49 -31.99 7.91 -9.48
C HIS A 49 -32.58 8.87 -8.41
N ILE A 50 -33.18 10.00 -8.82
CA ILE A 50 -34.11 10.76 -7.95
C ILE A 50 -35.39 11.16 -8.71
N THR A 51 -35.98 10.23 -9.46
CA THR A 51 -37.27 10.48 -10.17
C THR A 51 -38.47 9.74 -9.59
N HIS A 52 -38.31 8.94 -8.53
CA HIS A 52 -39.42 8.17 -7.95
C HIS A 52 -40.00 8.72 -6.65
N LEU A 53 -39.30 9.62 -5.93
CA LEU A 53 -39.80 10.14 -4.64
C LEU A 53 -40.65 11.42 -4.74
N ILE A 54 -40.53 12.20 -5.83
CA ILE A 54 -41.23 13.50 -5.95
C ILE A 54 -42.63 13.38 -6.57
N LYS A 55 -42.98 12.24 -7.21
CA LYS A 55 -44.30 12.05 -7.85
C LYS A 55 -45.48 11.88 -6.87
N TYR A 56 -45.24 11.79 -5.56
CA TYR A 56 -46.29 11.56 -4.57
C TYR A 56 -46.58 12.74 -3.62
N GLN A 57 -45.98 13.93 -3.81
CA GLN A 57 -46.20 15.07 -2.89
C GLN A 57 -46.79 16.35 -3.50
N THR A 58 -47.18 16.38 -4.78
CA THR A 58 -47.87 17.56 -5.34
C THR A 58 -49.18 17.17 -6.00
N ARG A 59 -50.11 16.66 -5.20
CA ARG A 59 -51.53 16.95 -5.35
C ARG A 59 -52.01 17.47 -4.02
N ASP A 60 -51.82 18.77 -3.79
CA ASP A 60 -52.95 19.62 -3.46
C ASP A 60 -52.52 21.09 -3.32
N HIS A 61 -53.41 21.94 -3.82
CA HIS A 61 -53.61 23.34 -3.48
C HIS A 61 -52.73 24.46 -4.10
N VAL A 62 -53.40 25.11 -5.06
CA VAL A 62 -53.72 26.56 -5.06
C VAL A 62 -52.96 27.43 -6.08
N ILE A 63 -53.74 27.78 -7.10
CA ILE A 63 -53.69 28.98 -7.94
C ILE A 63 -53.24 30.21 -7.13
N GLN A 64 -52.20 30.93 -7.56
CA GLN A 64 -52.28 32.38 -7.79
C GLN A 64 -51.00 33.01 -8.37
N ARG A 65 -51.27 33.84 -9.39
CA ARG A 65 -50.61 35.10 -9.78
C ARG A 65 -49.27 35.07 -10.53
N LYS A 66 -49.43 35.36 -11.83
CA LYS A 66 -48.53 36.14 -12.69
C LYS A 66 -47.71 37.17 -11.89
N VAL A 67 -46.43 36.90 -11.71
CA VAL A 67 -45.41 37.91 -11.40
C VAL A 67 -44.23 37.64 -12.34
N SER A 68 -43.93 38.65 -13.16
CA SER A 68 -42.77 38.85 -14.05
C SER A 68 -41.85 37.65 -14.32
N ARG A 69 -41.92 37.15 -15.57
CA ARG A 69 -41.05 36.12 -16.17
C ARG A 69 -39.61 36.58 -16.48
N ASP A 70 -39.16 37.72 -15.96
CA ASP A 70 -37.82 38.25 -16.21
C ASP A 70 -37.10 38.51 -14.90
N LYS A 71 -35.83 38.08 -14.84
CA LYS A 71 -34.88 38.13 -13.70
C LYS A 71 -34.91 36.93 -12.76
N PHE A 72 -34.51 35.77 -13.26
CA PHE A 72 -33.48 34.93 -12.61
C PHE A 72 -32.74 34.10 -13.66
N LYS A 73 -32.29 34.75 -14.75
CA LYS A 73 -31.13 34.24 -15.49
C LYS A 73 -29.88 34.60 -14.69
N ARG A 74 -29.67 33.95 -13.55
CA ARG A 74 -28.30 33.73 -13.09
C ARG A 74 -27.75 32.68 -14.05
N SER A 75 -27.14 33.13 -15.14
CA SER A 75 -26.20 32.29 -15.87
C SER A 75 -25.05 32.04 -14.90
N GLU A 76 -25.20 31.03 -14.04
CA GLU A 76 -24.08 30.45 -13.33
C GLU A 76 -23.16 29.92 -14.42
N LEU A 77 -22.08 30.68 -14.65
CA LEU A 77 -21.00 30.36 -15.57
C LEU A 77 -20.24 29.17 -14.98
N PHE A 78 -20.84 27.99 -15.04
CA PHE A 78 -20.15 26.76 -14.73
C PHE A 78 -19.10 26.52 -15.83
N LYS A 79 -17.83 26.38 -15.45
CA LYS A 79 -16.78 25.93 -16.39
C LYS A 79 -17.14 24.50 -16.83
N PHE A 80 -17.02 24.17 -18.11
CA PHE A 80 -17.67 22.99 -18.72
C PHE A 80 -16.89 21.67 -18.58
N ALA A 81 -15.64 21.73 -18.15
CA ALA A 81 -14.81 20.63 -17.66
C ALA A 81 -13.49 21.24 -17.19
N SER A 82 -12.75 20.54 -16.33
CA SER A 82 -11.43 20.97 -15.89
C SER A 82 -10.38 19.96 -16.32
N LEU A 83 -9.28 20.46 -16.86
CA LEU A 83 -8.12 19.64 -17.17
C LEU A 83 -7.49 19.23 -15.83
N VAL A 84 -7.26 17.94 -15.66
CA VAL A 84 -6.57 17.42 -14.49
C VAL A 84 -5.08 17.36 -14.83
N GLU A 85 -4.29 18.15 -14.13
CA GLU A 85 -2.84 18.22 -14.31
C GLU A 85 -2.13 17.20 -13.40
N ASN A 86 -0.89 16.83 -13.76
CA ASN A 86 0.01 15.97 -12.97
C ASN A 86 -0.54 14.58 -12.62
N VAL A 87 -1.40 14.01 -13.47
CA VAL A 87 -1.87 12.63 -13.31
C VAL A 87 -0.75 11.65 -13.67
N GLU A 88 -0.41 10.74 -12.76
CA GLU A 88 0.58 9.68 -13.01
C GLU A 88 -0.08 8.33 -13.25
N TYR A 89 -1.08 7.98 -12.44
CA TYR A 89 -1.75 6.69 -12.53
C TYR A 89 -3.27 6.83 -12.52
N LEU A 90 -3.94 5.91 -13.20
CA LEU A 90 -5.40 5.79 -13.24
C LEU A 90 -5.78 4.48 -12.56
N ARG A 91 -6.76 4.49 -11.66
CA ARG A 91 -7.25 3.26 -11.03
C ARG A 91 -8.29 2.58 -11.92
N LEU A 92 -8.12 1.28 -12.12
CA LEU A 92 -9.11 0.45 -12.80
C LEU A 92 -10.29 0.15 -11.88
N SER A 93 -11.51 0.24 -12.42
CA SER A 93 -12.71 -0.15 -11.68
C SER A 93 -12.83 -1.68 -11.59
N ASN A 94 -13.64 -2.17 -10.66
CA ASN A 94 -13.88 -3.60 -10.50
C ASN A 94 -14.42 -4.24 -11.79
N ASP A 95 -15.32 -3.56 -12.50
CA ASP A 95 -15.88 -4.03 -13.77
C ASP A 95 -14.81 -4.10 -14.87
N ASP A 96 -13.89 -3.15 -14.89
CA ASP A 96 -12.78 -3.14 -15.85
C ASP A 96 -11.78 -4.26 -15.55
N LEU A 97 -11.51 -4.53 -14.27
CA LEU A 97 -10.66 -5.64 -13.85
C LEU A 97 -11.25 -7.00 -14.24
N ILE A 98 -12.56 -7.19 -14.04
CA ILE A 98 -13.25 -8.41 -14.47
C ILE A 98 -13.14 -8.60 -15.98
N LYS A 99 -13.30 -7.54 -16.78
CA LYS A 99 -13.12 -7.59 -18.24
C LYS A 99 -11.66 -7.86 -18.62
N LEU A 100 -10.72 -7.24 -17.92
CA LEU A 100 -9.29 -7.38 -18.17
C LEU A 100 -8.82 -8.83 -17.93
N ILE A 101 -9.23 -9.45 -16.83
CA ILE A 101 -8.94 -10.87 -16.54
C ILE A 101 -9.53 -11.77 -17.63
N ARG A 102 -10.77 -11.52 -18.05
CA ARG A 102 -11.45 -12.38 -19.04
C ARG A 102 -10.88 -12.27 -20.45
N ASN A 103 -10.49 -11.07 -20.87
CA ASN A 103 -10.18 -10.77 -22.27
C ASN A 103 -8.69 -10.46 -22.50
N GLY A 104 -7.90 -10.28 -21.45
CA GLY A 104 -6.52 -9.77 -21.50
C GLY A 104 -6.40 -8.29 -21.88
N ILE A 105 -7.50 -7.63 -22.24
CA ILE A 105 -7.55 -6.23 -22.66
C ILE A 105 -8.90 -5.58 -22.28
N VAL A 106 -8.87 -4.30 -21.91
CA VAL A 106 -10.05 -3.47 -21.67
C VAL A 106 -9.89 -2.10 -22.33
N SER A 107 -10.98 -1.54 -22.85
CA SER A 107 -11.01 -0.20 -23.44
C SER A 107 -11.67 0.74 -22.45
N LEU A 108 -10.89 1.58 -21.77
CA LEU A 108 -11.41 2.47 -20.73
C LEU A 108 -11.93 3.75 -21.37
N ARG A 109 -13.20 4.02 -21.14
CA ARG A 109 -13.83 5.28 -21.59
C ARG A 109 -13.87 6.32 -20.48
N PHE A 110 -14.01 5.86 -19.24
CA PHE A 110 -14.09 6.69 -18.05
C PHE A 110 -13.34 6.02 -16.90
N VAL A 111 -12.81 6.83 -15.98
CA VAL A 111 -12.28 6.36 -14.69
C VAL A 111 -12.85 7.23 -13.56
N SER A 112 -12.91 6.68 -12.36
CA SER A 112 -13.48 7.36 -11.17
C SER A 112 -12.42 7.88 -10.20
N GLU A 113 -11.20 7.34 -10.28
CA GLU A 113 -10.11 7.62 -9.36
C GLU A 113 -8.77 7.71 -10.10
N LEU A 114 -7.96 8.69 -9.70
CA LEU A 114 -6.68 9.03 -10.29
C LEU A 114 -5.64 9.23 -9.18
N TYR A 115 -4.36 9.01 -9.49
CA TYR A 115 -3.25 9.37 -8.62
C TYR A 115 -2.47 10.51 -9.25
N LEU A 116 -2.29 11.58 -8.48
CA LEU A 116 -1.54 12.78 -8.88
C LEU A 116 -0.16 12.77 -8.22
N ASN A 117 0.84 13.29 -8.92
CA ASN A 117 2.11 13.63 -8.29
C ASN A 117 1.96 14.95 -7.52
N ALA A 118 2.03 14.89 -6.19
CA ALA A 118 2.04 16.08 -5.36
C ALA A 118 3.42 16.76 -5.42
N GLU A 119 3.47 18.06 -5.13
CA GLU A 119 4.72 18.82 -5.06
C GLU A 119 5.73 18.23 -4.04
N SER A 120 5.26 17.41 -3.10
CA SER A 120 6.05 16.68 -2.11
C SER A 120 6.65 15.35 -2.59
N LEU A 121 6.50 14.98 -3.87
CA LEU A 121 6.83 13.65 -4.43
C LEU A 121 6.00 12.51 -3.83
N GLU A 122 4.89 12.82 -3.17
CA GLU A 122 3.92 11.83 -2.69
C GLU A 122 2.76 11.69 -3.68
N LEU A 123 2.25 10.46 -3.80
CA LEU A 123 1.08 10.19 -4.64
C LEU A 123 -0.19 10.54 -3.87
N GLU A 124 -0.93 11.52 -4.37
CA GLU A 124 -2.24 11.89 -3.84
C GLU A 124 -3.33 11.14 -4.63
N LEU A 125 -4.13 10.33 -3.93
CA LEU A 125 -5.35 9.78 -4.51
C LEU A 125 -6.36 10.92 -4.68
N MET A 126 -6.88 11.05 -5.89
CA MET A 126 -7.93 11.99 -6.25
C MET A 126 -9.16 11.20 -6.71
N SER A 127 -10.17 11.16 -5.86
CA SER A 127 -11.49 10.60 -6.19
C SER A 127 -12.46 11.69 -6.64
N GLY A 128 -13.58 11.29 -7.22
CA GLY A 128 -14.62 12.24 -7.60
C GLY A 128 -15.16 13.08 -6.44
N GLU A 129 -15.22 12.54 -5.22
CA GLU A 129 -15.68 13.27 -4.03
C GLU A 129 -14.66 14.33 -3.59
N GLN A 130 -13.38 13.96 -3.52
CA GLN A 130 -12.29 14.87 -3.13
C GLN A 130 -12.08 16.00 -4.16
N TYR A 131 -12.26 15.68 -5.44
CA TYR A 131 -12.16 16.68 -6.50
C TYR A 131 -13.26 17.74 -6.37
N ILE A 132 -14.45 17.40 -5.86
CA ILE A 132 -15.51 18.38 -5.59
C ILE A 132 -15.09 19.33 -4.46
N GLU A 133 -14.54 18.81 -3.36
CA GLU A 133 -14.11 19.66 -2.24
C GLU A 133 -13.03 20.65 -2.65
N LYS A 134 -12.12 20.25 -3.55
CA LYS A 134 -11.07 21.12 -4.09
C LYS A 134 -11.61 22.27 -4.94
N TYR A 135 -12.81 22.14 -5.51
CA TYR A 135 -13.39 23.13 -6.42
C TYR A 135 -14.82 23.52 -6.01
N GLU A 136 -14.97 24.72 -5.46
CA GLU A 136 -16.23 25.25 -4.88
C GLU A 136 -17.44 25.36 -5.85
N THR A 137 -17.26 25.14 -7.16
CA THR A 137 -18.36 25.20 -8.14
C THR A 137 -18.41 23.96 -9.04
N PRO A 138 -19.53 23.20 -9.05
CA PRO A 138 -19.64 21.99 -9.84
C PRO A 138 -19.70 22.27 -11.35
N ILE A 139 -19.02 21.45 -12.15
CA ILE A 139 -18.89 21.57 -13.61
C ILE A 139 -19.97 20.74 -14.32
N ASN A 140 -20.89 21.36 -15.05
CA ASN A 140 -22.13 20.70 -15.48
C ASN A 140 -22.01 19.85 -16.78
N ALA A 141 -22.26 18.53 -16.71
CA ALA A 141 -22.31 17.65 -17.91
C ALA A 141 -23.52 17.87 -18.84
N LYS A 142 -24.54 18.62 -18.42
CA LYS A 142 -25.70 18.98 -19.26
C LYS A 142 -25.25 19.67 -20.56
N ASP A 143 -24.13 20.37 -20.49
CA ASP A 143 -23.52 21.12 -21.57
C ASP A 143 -22.70 20.24 -22.54
N LEU A 144 -22.33 19.03 -22.11
CA LEU A 144 -21.71 17.99 -22.95
C LEU A 144 -22.73 17.05 -23.58
N ARG A 145 -24.04 17.29 -23.38
CA ARG A 145 -25.15 16.46 -23.90
C ARG A 145 -25.08 15.00 -23.47
N ILE A 146 -24.45 14.72 -22.34
CA ILE A 146 -24.36 13.37 -21.78
C ILE A 146 -25.72 12.92 -21.21
N ASN A 147 -26.68 13.83 -20.96
CA ASN A 147 -28.08 13.49 -20.73
C ASN A 147 -29.02 14.65 -21.08
N SER A 148 -30.13 14.35 -21.75
CA SER A 148 -31.22 15.31 -22.02
C SER A 148 -32.12 15.50 -20.79
N GLN A 149 -32.31 16.76 -20.40
CA GLN A 149 -33.32 17.29 -19.46
C GLN A 149 -33.27 16.89 -17.98
N SER A 150 -32.98 17.87 -17.11
CA SER A 150 -33.94 18.50 -16.16
C SER A 150 -33.19 19.45 -15.19
N ASP A 151 -33.97 20.22 -14.41
CA ASP A 151 -33.52 21.25 -13.47
C ASP A 151 -33.52 20.74 -12.02
N PHE A 152 -32.72 21.44 -11.20
CA PHE A 152 -32.13 21.11 -9.89
C PHE A 152 -33.12 20.70 -8.79
N TYR A 153 -32.70 19.79 -7.90
CA TYR A 153 -32.46 19.96 -6.45
C TYR A 153 -31.87 18.65 -5.86
N ASP A 154 -30.91 18.80 -4.94
CA ASP A 154 -30.07 17.77 -4.28
C ASP A 154 -29.22 16.87 -5.19
N TYR A 155 -27.94 17.23 -5.31
CA TYR A 155 -26.97 16.46 -6.08
C TYR A 155 -26.03 15.68 -5.18
N LYS A 156 -26.18 14.36 -5.18
CA LYS A 156 -25.01 13.49 -5.11
C LYS A 156 -24.34 13.55 -6.48
N TYR A 157 -23.35 14.43 -6.63
CA TYR A 157 -22.58 14.51 -7.86
C TYR A 157 -21.58 13.35 -7.91
N ASN A 158 -21.54 12.60 -9.00
CA ASN A 158 -20.46 11.63 -9.26
C ASN A 158 -19.54 12.25 -10.31
N ILE A 159 -18.28 12.54 -9.99
CA ILE A 159 -17.32 12.97 -11.02
C ILE A 159 -16.74 11.75 -11.71
N LYS A 160 -16.70 11.80 -13.05
CA LYS A 160 -15.95 10.88 -13.90
C LYS A 160 -14.85 11.62 -14.63
N PHE A 161 -13.77 10.92 -14.89
CA PHE A 161 -12.67 11.40 -15.70
C PHE A 161 -12.69 10.73 -17.07
N PHE A 162 -12.52 11.52 -18.13
CA PHE A 162 -12.49 11.02 -19.51
C PHE A 162 -11.27 11.53 -20.26
N PHE A 163 -11.03 10.94 -21.43
CA PHE A 163 -9.82 11.20 -22.21
C PHE A 163 -10.11 11.87 -23.55
N THR A 164 -9.23 12.78 -23.95
CA THR A 164 -9.17 13.34 -25.31
C THR A 164 -7.73 13.33 -25.81
N ARG A 165 -7.51 13.60 -27.10
CA ARG A 165 -6.15 13.83 -27.64
C ARG A 165 -5.46 14.98 -26.92
N LYS A 166 -4.13 14.90 -26.74
CA LYS A 166 -3.33 16.02 -26.18
C LYS A 166 -3.47 17.31 -26.98
N SER A 167 -3.64 17.19 -28.30
CA SER A 167 -3.86 18.33 -29.21
C SER A 167 -5.17 19.06 -28.97
N PHE A 168 -6.12 18.45 -28.26
CA PHE A 168 -7.40 19.06 -27.93
C PHE A 168 -7.25 20.00 -26.74
N ARG A 169 -7.30 21.32 -27.00
CA ARG A 169 -6.86 22.35 -26.04
C ARG A 169 -7.98 22.96 -25.18
N PHE A 170 -9.23 22.88 -25.59
CA PHE A 170 -10.33 23.51 -24.86
C PHE A 170 -11.63 22.72 -25.04
N LEU A 171 -12.37 22.51 -23.95
CA LEU A 171 -13.72 21.96 -23.99
C LEU A 171 -14.72 23.11 -24.12
N SER A 172 -15.59 23.04 -25.13
CA SER A 172 -16.70 23.96 -25.35
C SER A 172 -17.97 23.17 -25.67
N ASN A 173 -19.15 23.75 -25.40
CA ASN A 173 -20.49 23.12 -25.52
C ASN A 173 -20.93 22.77 -26.95
N THR A 174 -19.99 22.61 -27.87
CA THR A 174 -20.28 22.28 -29.25
C THR A 174 -20.55 20.77 -29.37
N HIS A 175 -21.40 20.38 -30.34
CA HIS A 175 -21.79 18.97 -30.55
C HIS A 175 -20.61 18.05 -30.93
N PHE A 176 -19.41 18.60 -31.08
CA PHE A 176 -18.23 17.89 -31.55
C PHE A 176 -17.49 17.13 -30.45
N ILE A 177 -17.78 17.40 -29.18
CA ILE A 177 -17.02 16.85 -28.04
C ILE A 177 -17.05 15.32 -27.98
N VAL A 178 -18.16 14.70 -28.37
CA VAL A 178 -18.30 13.23 -28.44
C VAL A 178 -17.34 12.62 -29.45
N ASN A 179 -17.00 13.36 -30.51
CA ASN A 179 -16.04 12.91 -31.53
C ASN A 179 -14.58 13.04 -31.06
N GLU A 180 -14.34 13.77 -29.98
CA GLU A 180 -13.00 14.02 -29.42
C GLU A 180 -12.69 13.09 -28.24
N LEU A 181 -13.69 12.34 -27.76
CA LEU A 181 -13.52 11.32 -26.73
C LEU A 181 -12.67 10.18 -27.28
N GLU A 182 -11.63 9.82 -26.55
CA GLU A 182 -10.80 8.67 -26.87
C GLU A 182 -10.94 7.59 -25.81
N ASP A 183 -11.11 6.36 -26.26
CA ASP A 183 -10.95 5.22 -25.37
C ASP A 183 -9.47 4.95 -25.11
N LEU A 184 -9.16 4.42 -23.94
CA LEU A 184 -7.82 4.02 -23.54
C LEU A 184 -7.71 2.49 -23.52
N PRO A 185 -7.15 1.88 -24.58
CA PRO A 185 -6.89 0.44 -24.58
C PRO A 185 -5.81 0.11 -23.57
N THR A 186 -6.12 -0.84 -22.69
CA THR A 186 -5.28 -1.25 -21.57
C THR A 186 -5.14 -2.76 -21.59
N LYS A 187 -3.90 -3.25 -21.57
CA LYS A 187 -3.60 -4.67 -21.57
C LYS A 187 -3.19 -5.16 -20.19
N ILE A 188 -3.39 -6.45 -19.93
CA ILE A 188 -3.12 -7.06 -18.63
C ILE A 188 -1.64 -7.04 -18.24
N ASP A 189 -0.73 -7.02 -19.22
CA ASP A 189 0.72 -6.91 -19.02
C ASP A 189 1.20 -5.47 -18.75
N SER A 190 0.31 -4.48 -18.88
CA SER A 190 0.62 -3.06 -18.68
C SER A 190 0.11 -2.49 -17.37
N VAL A 191 -0.38 -3.35 -16.46
CA VAL A 191 -0.91 -2.93 -15.16
C VAL A 191 0.19 -2.73 -14.13
N TYR A 192 -0.05 -1.77 -13.25
CA TYR A 192 0.80 -1.38 -12.15
C TYR A 192 0.10 -1.70 -10.83
N VAL A 193 0.88 -2.08 -9.83
CA VAL A 193 0.39 -2.41 -8.48
C VAL A 193 1.36 -1.87 -7.44
N PHE A 194 0.87 -1.64 -6.22
CA PHE A 194 1.76 -1.37 -5.10
C PHE A 194 2.50 -2.66 -4.72
N GLU A 195 3.83 -2.59 -4.66
CA GLU A 195 4.68 -3.75 -4.38
C GLU A 195 4.27 -4.46 -3.08
N ARG A 196 3.94 -3.68 -2.04
CA ARG A 196 3.48 -4.19 -0.75
C ARG A 196 2.25 -5.09 -0.83
N ASP A 197 1.36 -4.84 -1.78
CA ASP A 197 0.09 -5.56 -1.92
C ASP A 197 0.25 -6.88 -2.68
N ILE A 198 1.41 -7.11 -3.30
CA ILE A 198 1.70 -8.34 -4.06
C ILE A 198 2.86 -9.17 -3.48
N LEU A 199 3.44 -8.78 -2.34
CA LEU A 199 4.63 -9.44 -1.77
C LEU A 199 4.46 -10.96 -1.57
N SER A 200 3.26 -11.41 -1.19
CA SER A 200 2.94 -12.84 -1.02
C SER A 200 2.98 -13.64 -2.34
N PHE A 201 2.89 -12.95 -3.48
CA PHE A 201 2.87 -13.54 -4.81
C PHE A 201 4.21 -13.46 -5.53
N VAL A 202 5.24 -12.83 -4.95
CA VAL A 202 6.56 -12.73 -5.59
C VAL A 202 7.37 -13.99 -5.32
N ASN A 203 7.95 -14.58 -6.37
CA ASN A 203 8.94 -15.65 -6.26
C ASN A 203 10.14 -15.15 -5.46
N GLN A 204 10.34 -15.74 -4.28
CA GLN A 204 11.42 -15.39 -3.34
C GLN A 204 12.81 -15.78 -3.84
N ASP A 205 12.94 -16.39 -5.03
CA ASP A 205 14.19 -16.95 -5.57
C ASP A 205 15.17 -15.90 -6.12
N PHE A 206 14.96 -14.60 -5.90
CA PHE A 206 15.99 -13.61 -6.11
C PHE A 206 16.18 -12.74 -4.87
N GLU A 207 17.26 -13.07 -4.17
CA GLU A 207 18.06 -12.19 -3.34
C GLU A 207 18.08 -10.76 -3.92
N ARG A 208 17.24 -9.88 -3.37
CA ARG A 208 17.45 -8.44 -3.45
C ARG A 208 17.15 -7.84 -2.09
N GLU A 209 18.19 -7.26 -1.51
CA GLU A 209 18.18 -6.00 -0.76
C GLU A 209 16.79 -5.43 -0.53
N ILE A 210 16.05 -5.99 0.42
CA ILE A 210 14.98 -5.24 1.05
C ILE A 210 15.68 -4.44 2.15
N ASP A 211 16.11 -3.22 1.81
CA ASP A 211 16.17 -2.14 2.78
C ASP A 211 14.74 -2.02 3.33
N ILE A 212 14.44 -2.71 4.43
CA ILE A 212 13.20 -2.52 5.18
C ILE A 212 13.59 -1.70 6.42
N PRO A 213 13.67 -0.37 6.31
CA PRO A 213 13.71 0.47 7.50
C PRO A 213 12.35 0.53 8.22
N ASP A 214 11.25 0.06 7.61
CA ASP A 214 9.90 0.27 8.13
C ASP A 214 9.28 -1.01 8.75
N ILE A 215 9.96 -1.63 9.72
CA ILE A 215 9.29 -2.63 10.59
C ILE A 215 8.37 -1.84 11.54
N PRO A 216 7.04 -2.04 11.53
CA PRO A 216 6.13 -1.25 12.36
C PRO A 216 6.38 -1.50 13.84
N GLU A 217 6.20 -0.49 14.69
CA GLU A 217 6.43 -0.61 16.14
C GLU A 217 5.60 -1.71 16.82
N THR A 218 4.47 -2.07 16.20
CA THR A 218 3.59 -3.15 16.63
C THR A 218 4.12 -4.55 16.31
N SER A 219 5.19 -4.66 15.52
CA SER A 219 5.83 -5.93 15.17
C SER A 219 6.60 -6.50 16.37
N PRO A 220 6.51 -7.82 16.63
CA PRO A 220 7.33 -8.48 17.65
C PRO A 220 8.83 -8.46 17.32
N TYR A 221 9.19 -8.11 16.08
CA TYR A 221 10.57 -7.97 15.63
C TYR A 221 11.04 -6.52 15.59
N TYR A 222 10.22 -5.54 15.99
CA TYR A 222 10.64 -4.15 15.99
C TYR A 222 11.83 -3.92 16.93
N VAL A 223 12.85 -3.25 16.41
CA VAL A 223 14.00 -2.76 17.18
C VAL A 223 13.84 -1.25 17.28
N LYS A 224 13.80 -0.72 18.50
CA LYS A 224 13.68 0.74 18.73
C LYS A 224 14.83 1.47 18.04
N ASP A 225 14.55 2.63 17.45
CA ASP A 225 15.54 3.41 16.67
C ASP A 225 16.88 3.61 17.38
N PHE A 226 16.84 3.95 18.68
CA PHE A 226 18.06 4.17 19.46
C PHE A 226 18.85 2.89 19.74
N LEU A 227 18.27 1.71 19.55
CA LEU A 227 18.93 0.41 19.63
C LEU A 227 19.43 -0.08 18.27
N SER A 228 18.94 0.51 17.18
CA SER A 228 19.28 0.07 15.83
C SER A 228 20.74 0.39 15.47
N ASN A 229 21.31 -0.44 14.58
CA ASN A 229 22.70 -0.46 14.16
C ASN A 229 23.71 -0.68 15.29
N LYS A 230 23.25 -1.12 16.47
CA LYS A 230 24.16 -1.40 17.59
C LYS A 230 24.76 -2.80 17.50
N SER A 231 24.07 -3.82 16.98
CA SER A 231 24.55 -5.21 16.94
C SER A 231 23.99 -6.02 15.74
N ASP A 232 24.29 -7.31 15.67
CA ASP A 232 23.71 -8.27 14.70
C ASP A 232 22.16 -8.41 14.82
N LEU A 233 21.55 -7.72 15.79
CA LEU A 233 20.13 -7.84 16.11
C LEU A 233 19.23 -7.30 14.98
N ASP A 234 19.64 -6.25 14.28
CA ASP A 234 18.87 -5.66 13.18
C ASP A 234 18.70 -6.65 12.01
N GLN A 235 19.74 -7.42 11.69
CA GLN A 235 19.66 -8.43 10.64
C GLN A 235 18.70 -9.57 11.01
N LEU A 236 18.67 -9.95 12.28
CA LEU A 236 17.71 -10.93 12.81
C LEU A 236 16.29 -10.36 12.83
N SER A 237 16.12 -9.09 13.20
CA SER A 237 14.83 -8.38 13.16
C SER A 237 14.22 -8.41 11.76
N ILE A 238 15.00 -8.02 10.75
CA ILE A 238 14.58 -8.00 9.35
C ILE A 238 14.18 -9.41 8.89
N LEU A 239 15.01 -10.41 9.19
CA LEU A 239 14.76 -11.79 8.80
C LEU A 239 13.49 -12.35 9.48
N GLY A 240 13.33 -12.10 10.78
CA GLY A 240 12.15 -12.48 11.55
C GLY A 240 10.88 -11.83 11.03
N PHE A 241 10.92 -10.53 10.77
CA PHE A 241 9.77 -9.80 10.24
C PHE A 241 9.37 -10.29 8.85
N ARG A 242 10.33 -10.49 7.94
CA ARG A 242 10.05 -11.07 6.61
C ARG A 242 9.39 -12.45 6.73
N TYR A 243 9.89 -13.27 7.64
CA TYR A 243 9.38 -14.61 7.88
C TYR A 243 7.95 -14.62 8.44
N TYR A 244 7.65 -13.72 9.39
CA TYR A 244 6.32 -13.59 10.00
C TYR A 244 5.29 -12.92 9.08
N TRP A 245 5.67 -11.81 8.45
CA TRP A 245 4.77 -11.01 7.64
C TRP A 245 4.47 -11.63 6.27
N GLY A 246 5.43 -12.38 5.71
CA GLY A 246 5.33 -12.99 4.40
C GLY A 246 4.29 -14.11 4.26
N LYS A 247 3.53 -14.46 5.33
CA LYS A 247 2.50 -15.51 5.44
C LYS A 247 2.36 -16.39 4.18
N THR A 248 3.33 -17.26 3.97
CA THR A 248 3.17 -18.37 3.02
C THR A 248 2.10 -19.30 3.57
N ALA A 249 1.22 -19.83 2.71
CA ALA A 249 0.14 -20.74 3.10
C ALA A 249 0.62 -21.97 3.92
N ASN A 250 1.93 -22.25 3.87
CA ASN A 250 2.65 -23.15 4.77
C ASN A 250 3.89 -22.44 5.35
N PRO A 251 3.91 -22.04 6.63
CA PRO A 251 5.13 -21.56 7.26
C PRO A 251 6.16 -22.71 7.33
N PRO A 252 7.44 -22.48 6.98
CA PRO A 252 8.48 -23.49 7.11
C PRO A 252 8.54 -24.04 8.53
N LYS A 253 8.85 -25.33 8.67
CA LYS A 253 9.16 -25.92 9.98
C LYS A 253 10.48 -25.33 10.49
N VAL A 254 10.71 -25.39 11.80
CA VAL A 254 11.92 -24.87 12.49
C VAL A 254 13.24 -25.19 11.74
N LYS A 255 13.36 -26.39 11.15
CA LYS A 255 14.54 -26.78 10.35
C LYS A 255 14.78 -25.89 9.12
N GLY A 256 13.72 -25.49 8.40
CA GLY A 256 13.83 -24.61 7.24
C GLY A 256 14.25 -23.20 7.62
N LEU A 257 13.83 -22.70 8.80
CA LEU A 257 14.28 -21.41 9.32
C LEU A 257 15.77 -21.43 9.68
N VAL A 258 16.26 -22.53 10.26
CA VAL A 258 17.70 -22.69 10.55
C VAL A 258 18.52 -22.64 9.26
N GLU A 259 18.14 -23.41 8.24
CA GLU A 259 18.83 -23.41 6.93
C GLU A 259 18.82 -22.02 6.29
N LEU A 260 17.69 -21.32 6.35
CA LEU A 260 17.56 -19.95 5.84
C LEU A 260 18.50 -18.98 6.57
N ILE A 261 18.58 -19.05 7.90
CA ILE A 261 19.50 -18.21 8.69
C ILE A 261 20.96 -18.54 8.39
N MET A 262 21.31 -19.82 8.23
CA MET A 262 22.66 -20.23 7.85
C MET A 262 23.05 -19.64 6.50
N ASN A 263 22.15 -19.71 5.52
CA ASN A 263 22.40 -19.24 4.17
C ASN A 263 22.44 -17.71 4.08
N GLN A 264 21.51 -17.00 4.74
CA GLN A 264 21.39 -15.54 4.64
C GLN A 264 22.35 -14.76 5.55
N LEU A 265 22.58 -15.24 6.78
CA LEU A 265 23.42 -14.56 7.76
C LEU A 265 24.81 -15.20 7.92
N GLY A 266 25.08 -16.32 7.24
CA GLY A 266 26.36 -17.02 7.33
C GLY A 266 26.64 -17.62 8.71
N TYR A 267 25.59 -17.87 9.50
CA TYR A 267 25.73 -18.38 10.86
C TYR A 267 26.12 -19.86 10.89
N ALA A 268 26.98 -20.22 11.84
CA ALA A 268 27.27 -21.62 12.12
C ALA A 268 26.00 -22.33 12.65
N PRO A 269 25.85 -23.66 12.46
CA PRO A 269 24.61 -24.39 12.77
C PRO A 269 24.01 -24.08 14.13
N LYS A 270 24.80 -24.15 15.20
CA LYS A 270 24.33 -23.86 16.57
C LYS A 270 23.92 -22.39 16.79
N LYS A 271 24.59 -21.43 16.12
CA LYS A 271 24.21 -20.01 16.16
C LYS A 271 22.89 -19.80 15.40
N ALA A 272 22.70 -20.51 14.29
CA ALA A 272 21.47 -20.46 13.51
C ALA A 272 20.28 -21.13 14.23
N GLU A 273 20.50 -22.26 14.90
CA GLU A 273 19.49 -22.92 15.76
C GLU A 273 19.02 -21.99 16.88
N ALA A 274 19.95 -21.33 17.58
CA ALA A 274 19.62 -20.36 18.60
C ALA A 274 18.87 -19.15 18.00
N ALA A 275 19.30 -18.63 16.85
CA ALA A 275 18.60 -17.53 16.18
C ALA A 275 17.16 -17.92 15.79
N ALA A 276 16.97 -19.11 15.22
CA ALA A 276 15.64 -19.63 14.87
C ALA A 276 14.74 -19.77 16.11
N PHE A 277 15.32 -20.21 17.24
CA PHE A 277 14.63 -20.27 18.52
C PHE A 277 14.18 -18.88 18.99
N PHE A 278 15.01 -17.84 18.83
CA PHE A 278 14.60 -16.49 19.22
C PHE A 278 13.54 -15.90 18.29
N LEU A 279 13.62 -16.17 16.99
CA LEU A 279 12.68 -15.61 16.03
C LEU A 279 11.29 -16.22 16.13
N ASN A 280 11.18 -17.54 16.38
CA ASN A 280 9.96 -18.35 16.42
C ASN A 280 8.98 -18.13 15.23
N PRO A 281 8.61 -19.18 14.48
CA PRO A 281 7.68 -19.07 13.35
C PRO A 281 6.24 -18.61 13.68
N ASN A 282 5.80 -18.55 14.95
CA ASN A 282 4.44 -18.17 15.30
C ASN A 282 4.38 -17.19 16.51
N PRO A 283 4.52 -15.88 16.30
CA PRO A 283 4.68 -14.91 17.37
C PRO A 283 3.32 -14.35 17.85
N ASP A 284 2.79 -14.87 18.96
CA ASP A 284 1.78 -14.16 19.76
C ASP A 284 2.28 -13.99 21.21
N GLY A 285 2.57 -12.73 21.61
CA GLY A 285 2.79 -12.30 23.00
C GLY A 285 4.21 -12.45 23.59
N LEU A 286 4.38 -11.91 24.81
CA LEU A 286 5.58 -12.08 25.67
C LEU A 286 5.43 -13.36 26.50
N CYS A 287 6.44 -14.23 26.58
CA CYS A 287 6.43 -15.32 27.57
C CYS A 287 7.83 -15.82 28.02
N GLY A 288 8.10 -15.61 29.32
CA GLY A 288 8.72 -16.53 30.27
C GLY A 288 8.02 -16.28 31.63
N LYS A 289 7.93 -17.14 32.64
CA LYS A 289 8.37 -18.53 32.90
C LYS A 289 7.11 -19.41 32.96
N ASP A 290 7.17 -20.59 32.35
CA ASP A 290 6.17 -21.66 32.47
C ASP A 290 4.75 -21.41 31.92
N LYS A 291 4.69 -21.15 30.60
CA LYS A 291 4.09 -22.06 29.62
C LYS A 291 4.94 -22.01 28.35
N THR A 292 5.94 -22.89 28.37
CA THR A 292 6.77 -23.36 27.26
C THR A 292 7.34 -22.29 26.33
N ILE A 293 8.58 -21.86 26.61
CA ILE A 293 9.44 -20.97 25.79
C ILE A 293 9.52 -21.40 24.30
N ALA A 294 9.09 -22.64 23.99
CA ALA A 294 8.90 -23.17 22.64
C ALA A 294 7.70 -22.58 21.85
N ASP A 295 6.71 -21.98 22.52
CA ASP A 295 5.40 -21.69 21.92
C ASP A 295 5.20 -20.20 21.57
N GLY A 296 6.17 -19.32 21.82
CA GLY A 296 6.08 -17.88 21.50
C GLY A 296 7.41 -17.25 21.07
N CYS A 297 7.34 -16.03 20.50
CA CYS A 297 8.52 -15.29 20.02
C CYS A 297 9.36 -14.74 21.17
N GLN A 298 10.65 -15.06 21.14
CA GLN A 298 11.60 -14.67 22.18
C GLN A 298 12.48 -13.48 21.74
N PHE A 299 12.30 -12.98 20.53
CA PHE A 299 13.01 -11.81 20.01
C PHE A 299 12.88 -10.56 20.90
N PRO A 300 11.72 -10.25 21.52
CA PRO A 300 11.61 -9.14 22.46
C PRO A 300 12.55 -9.23 23.68
N TYR A 301 12.96 -10.42 24.12
CA TYR A 301 13.97 -10.55 25.17
C TYR A 301 15.35 -10.08 24.71
N LEU A 302 15.66 -10.21 23.42
CA LEU A 302 16.90 -9.69 22.85
C LEU A 302 16.89 -8.16 22.87
N THR A 303 15.82 -7.52 22.37
CA THR A 303 15.72 -6.05 22.39
C THR A 303 15.76 -5.49 23.81
N TYR A 304 15.06 -6.13 24.76
CA TYR A 304 15.12 -5.78 26.18
C TYR A 304 16.54 -5.89 26.76
N CYS A 305 17.28 -6.95 26.45
CA CYS A 305 18.65 -7.10 26.91
C CYS A 305 19.60 -6.06 26.28
N LEU A 306 19.39 -5.71 25.02
CA LEU A 306 20.17 -4.67 24.35
C LEU A 306 19.97 -3.31 25.04
N GLU A 307 18.72 -2.97 25.35
CA GLU A 307 18.36 -1.77 26.11
C GLU A 307 18.96 -1.80 27.52
N ARG A 308 18.72 -2.87 28.28
CA ARG A 308 19.12 -2.96 29.68
C ARG A 308 20.62 -2.96 29.92
N PHE A 309 21.39 -3.61 29.06
CA PHE A 309 22.81 -3.84 29.29
C PHE A 309 23.70 -2.97 28.41
N TRP A 310 23.27 -2.63 27.21
CA TRP A 310 24.12 -1.96 26.22
C TRP A 310 23.70 -0.53 25.89
N ASP A 311 22.63 0.03 26.46
CA ASP A 311 22.23 1.41 26.17
C ASP A 311 23.09 2.46 26.91
N ASP A 312 23.50 2.16 28.15
CA ASP A 312 24.35 3.02 29.01
C ASP A 312 25.87 2.93 28.67
N GLN A 313 26.23 3.15 27.41
CA GLN A 313 27.58 2.90 26.87
C GLN A 313 28.74 3.77 27.40
N GLU A 314 28.57 4.51 28.49
CA GLU A 314 29.65 5.32 29.07
C GLU A 314 30.72 4.48 29.78
N LYS A 315 30.45 3.21 30.14
CA LYS A 315 31.41 2.36 30.86
C LYS A 315 31.53 0.98 30.24
N PHE A 316 32.72 0.68 29.71
CA PHE A 316 33.06 -0.66 29.24
C PHE A 316 33.14 -1.63 30.44
N ASP A 317 32.02 -2.21 30.84
CA ASP A 317 31.96 -3.23 31.90
C ASP A 317 32.46 -4.57 31.35
N LYS A 318 33.64 -5.00 31.81
CA LYS A 318 34.25 -6.28 31.42
C LYS A 318 33.40 -7.50 31.79
N ASN A 319 32.46 -7.35 32.72
CA ASN A 319 31.59 -8.43 33.21
C ASN A 319 30.22 -8.46 32.51
N ILE A 320 29.94 -7.55 31.57
CA ILE A 320 28.63 -7.43 30.90
C ILE A 320 28.21 -8.72 30.20
N THR A 321 29.15 -9.41 29.53
CA THR A 321 28.88 -10.69 28.87
C THR A 321 28.41 -11.76 29.84
N SER A 322 28.99 -11.83 31.04
CA SER A 322 28.56 -12.79 32.07
C SER A 322 27.19 -12.40 32.63
N LYS A 323 26.97 -11.11 32.91
CA LYS A 323 25.69 -10.60 33.41
C LYS A 323 24.52 -10.89 32.47
N ILE A 324 24.70 -10.72 31.16
CA ILE A 324 23.66 -11.01 30.16
C ILE A 324 23.33 -12.51 30.16
N LYS A 325 24.35 -13.37 30.20
CA LYS A 325 24.16 -14.83 30.22
C LYS A 325 23.45 -15.29 31.49
N ASP A 326 23.90 -14.82 32.65
CA ASP A 326 23.33 -15.17 33.95
C ASP A 326 21.87 -14.69 34.05
N PHE A 327 21.60 -13.48 33.53
CA PHE A 327 20.23 -12.96 33.43
C PHE A 327 19.34 -13.87 32.57
N LEU A 328 19.74 -14.19 31.34
CA LEU A 328 18.93 -15.04 30.46
C LEU A 328 18.74 -16.46 31.03
N VAL A 329 19.76 -17.05 31.66
CA VAL A 329 19.60 -18.34 32.35
C VAL A 329 18.60 -18.22 33.51
N THR A 330 18.64 -17.13 34.27
CA THR A 330 17.68 -16.85 35.36
C THR A 330 16.26 -16.66 34.83
N GLU A 331 16.10 -16.13 33.62
CA GLU A 331 14.83 -15.99 32.90
C GLU A 331 14.32 -17.32 32.31
N GLY A 332 15.12 -18.40 32.38
CA GLY A 332 14.72 -19.76 31.97
C GLY A 332 15.26 -20.21 30.62
N PHE A 333 16.14 -19.43 29.98
CA PHE A 333 16.79 -19.83 28.74
C PHE A 333 17.88 -20.89 29.00
N SER A 334 18.06 -21.80 28.03
CA SER A 334 19.17 -22.76 28.09
C SER A 334 20.52 -22.03 28.07
N VAL A 335 21.56 -22.66 28.63
CA VAL A 335 22.93 -22.10 28.65
C VAL A 335 23.42 -21.80 27.23
N ASP A 336 23.08 -22.66 26.27
CA ASP A 336 23.44 -22.45 24.86
C ASP A 336 22.68 -21.27 24.24
N ASN A 337 21.37 -21.14 24.46
CA ASN A 337 20.59 -20.00 23.95
C ASN A 337 21.05 -18.69 24.58
N ALA A 338 21.31 -18.67 25.90
CA ALA A 338 21.87 -17.51 26.59
C ALA A 338 23.24 -17.11 26.03
N LYS A 339 24.09 -18.10 25.71
CA LYS A 339 25.41 -17.86 25.12
C LYS A 339 25.30 -17.21 23.73
N TYR A 340 24.44 -17.72 22.85
CA TYR A 340 24.28 -17.18 21.50
C TYR A 340 23.49 -15.88 21.47
N ALA A 341 22.52 -15.69 22.37
CA ALA A 341 21.84 -14.41 22.59
C ALA A 341 22.85 -13.28 22.84
N GLU A 342 23.80 -13.49 23.75
CA GLU A 342 24.84 -12.50 24.02
C GLU A 342 25.67 -12.17 22.77
N LEU A 343 25.89 -13.14 21.87
CA LEU A 343 26.60 -12.88 20.61
C LEU A 343 25.78 -12.04 19.64
N PHE A 344 24.45 -12.20 19.59
CA PHE A 344 23.57 -11.36 18.77
C PHE A 344 23.48 -9.92 19.30
N LEU A 345 23.57 -9.76 20.62
CA LEU A 345 23.45 -8.48 21.31
C LEU A 345 24.75 -7.70 21.35
N ARG A 346 25.89 -8.37 21.18
CA ARG A 346 27.19 -7.73 21.34
C ARG A 346 27.39 -6.66 20.28
N PRO A 347 27.69 -5.41 20.68
CA PRO A 347 27.89 -4.36 19.70
C PRO A 347 29.06 -4.61 18.75
N SER A 348 28.89 -4.22 17.48
CA SER A 348 29.89 -4.47 16.42
C SER A 348 31.27 -3.90 16.74
N LYS A 349 31.32 -2.79 17.47
CA LYS A 349 32.57 -2.18 17.96
C LYS A 349 33.38 -3.04 18.95
N PHE A 350 32.77 -4.06 19.52
CA PHE A 350 33.42 -5.01 20.45
C PHE A 350 33.67 -6.39 19.81
N LEU A 351 33.28 -6.58 18.55
CA LEU A 351 33.68 -7.72 17.74
C LEU A 351 35.11 -7.47 17.23
N ARG A 352 36.07 -8.22 17.77
CA ARG A 352 37.50 -8.14 17.42
C ARG A 352 37.72 -8.25 15.90
N GLY A 353 38.26 -7.17 15.31
CA GLY A 353 39.19 -7.08 14.16
C GLY A 353 38.89 -7.86 12.86
N PRO A 354 39.25 -7.31 11.68
CA PRO A 354 39.07 -8.01 10.41
C PRO A 354 39.80 -9.35 10.41
N LYS A 355 39.10 -10.41 9.99
CA LYS A 355 39.72 -11.71 9.70
C LYS A 355 40.82 -11.48 8.65
N LYS A 356 42.07 -11.82 8.98
CA LYS A 356 43.15 -11.88 7.99
C LYS A 356 42.69 -12.80 6.85
N ARG A 357 42.68 -12.30 5.62
CA ARG A 357 42.64 -13.12 4.40
C ARG A 357 43.82 -14.09 4.47
N ILE A 358 43.54 -15.38 4.39
CA ILE A 358 44.54 -16.42 4.12
C ILE A 358 44.65 -16.56 2.61
#